data_AF-A0A7S3AJ99-F1
#
_entry.id   AF-A0A7S3AJ99-F1
#
_cell.length_a   1.000
_cell.length_b   1.000
_cell.length_c   1.000
_cell.angle_alpha   90.00
_cell.angle_beta   90.00
_cell.angle_gamma   90.00
#
_symmetry.space_group_name_H-M   'P 1'
#
loop_
_entity.id
_entity.type
_entity.pdbx_description
1 polymer ?
#
loop_
_entity_poly.entity_id
_entity_poly.type
_entity_poly.pdbx_seq_one_letter_code
_entity_poly.pdbx_strand_id
1 'polypeptide(L)'
;CKECGGSGICEHGRRLCEHGRRQYDCKKCGGASICEHGRRRYLCNVCGGAGICEHERQRHQCKECGGSAICEHGRRRYFCKECGGKGICEHGRERRYCKECGGKGICEHGRERYKCKECGGSAICEHGRQQYHCKECGGS
;
A
#
# COMPACT_ATOMS: atom_id res chain seq x y z
N CYS A 1 -16.18 14.13 16.23
CA CYS A 1 -17.32 15.01 15.92
C CYS A 1 -16.79 16.39 15.64
N LYS A 2 -17.35 17.10 14.65
CA LYS A 2 -17.09 18.53 14.40
C LYS A 2 -17.64 19.45 15.51
N GLU A 3 -18.28 18.88 16.52
CA GLU A 3 -18.98 19.60 17.60
C GLU A 3 -18.26 19.56 18.95
N CYS A 4 -17.11 18.86 19.06
CA CYS A 4 -16.36 18.78 20.30
C CYS A 4 -15.05 19.56 20.12
N GLY A 5 -14.99 20.79 20.63
CA GLY A 5 -13.86 21.71 20.53
C GLY A 5 -12.57 21.23 21.19
N GLY A 6 -11.94 20.19 20.64
CA GLY A 6 -10.55 19.80 20.92
C GLY A 6 -10.26 19.18 22.29
N SER A 7 -11.18 19.24 23.25
CA SER A 7 -10.90 18.87 24.66
C SER A 7 -11.96 17.98 25.32
N GLY A 8 -12.77 17.25 24.53
CA GLY A 8 -13.85 16.40 25.05
C GLY A 8 -13.79 14.95 24.58
N ILE A 9 -13.94 14.01 25.53
CA ILE A 9 -14.20 12.59 25.28
C ILE A 9 -15.56 12.49 24.58
N CYS A 10 -15.60 11.98 23.34
CA CYS A 10 -16.88 11.64 22.72
C CYS A 10 -17.46 10.41 23.43
N GLU A 11 -18.78 10.29 23.54
CA GLU A 11 -19.49 9.16 24.17
C GLU A 11 -19.12 7.78 23.56
N HIS A 12 -18.40 7.77 22.44
CA HIS A 12 -17.82 6.61 21.78
C HIS A 12 -16.34 6.33 22.13
N GLY A 13 -15.82 6.90 23.23
CA GLY A 13 -14.52 6.57 23.85
C GLY A 13 -13.27 6.96 23.04
N ARG A 14 -13.39 7.75 21.97
CA ARG A 14 -12.28 8.03 21.03
C ARG A 14 -11.94 9.52 20.97
N ARG A 15 -10.90 9.94 21.73
CA ARG A 15 -10.31 11.29 21.61
C ARG A 15 -9.68 11.48 20.24
N LEU A 16 -10.27 12.38 19.44
CA LEU A 16 -9.68 12.90 18.21
C LEU A 16 -8.84 14.14 18.57
N CYS A 17 -7.68 14.28 17.96
CA CYS A 17 -6.90 15.52 18.06
C CYS A 17 -7.35 16.56 17.02
N GLU A 18 -6.84 17.78 17.13
CA GLU A 18 -7.06 18.88 16.18
C GLU A 18 -6.72 18.50 14.71
N HIS A 19 -5.84 17.52 14.52
CA HIS A 19 -5.47 16.98 13.21
C HIS A 19 -6.53 16.04 12.61
N GLY A 20 -7.70 15.90 13.23
CA GLY A 20 -8.77 15.00 12.80
C GLY A 20 -8.43 13.51 12.90
N ARG A 21 -7.33 13.16 13.58
CA ARG A 21 -6.88 11.77 13.79
C ARG A 21 -7.16 11.35 15.23
N ARG A 22 -7.26 10.05 15.49
CA ARG A 22 -7.26 9.53 16.87
C ARG A 22 -5.96 9.97 17.55
N GLN A 23 -6.06 10.56 18.74
CA GLN A 23 -4.91 11.08 19.47
C GLN A 23 -3.82 10.01 19.66
N TYR A 24 -4.24 8.78 19.98
CA TYR A 24 -3.38 7.60 20.09
C TYR A 24 -2.51 7.32 18.85
N ASP A 25 -3.03 7.60 17.64
CA ASP A 25 -2.37 7.32 16.35
C ASP A 25 -1.78 8.56 15.68
N CYS A 26 -1.90 9.73 16.30
CA CYS A 26 -1.48 10.97 15.66
C CYS A 26 0.04 11.14 15.77
N LYS A 27 0.74 11.01 14.63
CA LYS A 27 2.18 11.25 14.54
C LYS A 27 2.57 12.67 14.98
N LYS A 28 1.78 13.69 14.59
CA LYS A 28 2.07 15.10 14.96
C LYS A 28 1.92 15.35 16.46
N CYS A 29 1.02 14.64 17.13
CA CYS A 29 0.81 14.76 18.57
C CYS A 29 1.68 13.78 19.39
N GLY A 30 2.59 13.04 18.76
CA GLY A 30 3.38 12.02 19.46
C GLY A 30 2.52 10.91 20.08
N GLY A 31 1.41 10.53 19.44
CA GLY A 31 0.47 9.55 19.98
C GLY A 31 1.17 8.25 20.42
N ALA A 32 0.68 7.63 21.49
CA ALA A 32 1.34 6.48 22.12
C ALA A 32 1.57 5.28 21.18
N SER A 33 0.82 5.17 20.08
CA SER A 33 1.02 4.12 19.07
C SER A 33 2.21 4.38 18.14
N ILE A 34 2.79 5.58 18.20
CA ILE A 34 3.91 6.05 17.38
C ILE A 34 5.21 5.94 18.20
N CYS A 35 6.27 5.43 17.59
CA CYS A 35 7.61 5.41 18.19
C CYS A 35 8.37 6.71 17.89
N GLU A 36 9.52 6.89 18.52
CA GLU A 36 10.45 8.01 18.25
C GLU A 36 10.88 8.11 16.77
N HIS A 37 10.94 6.99 16.05
CA HIS A 37 11.19 6.95 14.60
C HIS A 37 10.00 7.46 13.76
N GLY A 38 8.91 7.91 14.39
CA GLY A 38 7.71 8.40 13.71
C GLY A 38 6.99 7.32 12.90
N ARG A 39 7.19 6.04 13.23
CA ARG A 39 6.48 4.87 12.68
C ARG A 39 5.51 4.33 13.72
N ARG A 40 4.53 3.52 13.33
CA ARG A 40 3.70 2.81 14.33
C ARG A 40 4.58 1.81 15.07
N ARG A 41 4.58 1.83 16.41
CA ARG A 41 5.39 0.95 17.28
C ARG A 41 5.27 -0.51 16.88
N TYR A 42 4.04 -0.98 16.66
CA TYR A 42 3.77 -2.35 16.23
C TYR A 42 4.47 -2.76 14.91
N LEU A 43 4.70 -1.81 13.99
CA LEU A 43 5.31 -2.06 12.68
C LEU A 43 6.74 -1.50 12.56
N CYS A 44 7.34 -1.03 13.65
CA CYS A 44 8.66 -0.45 13.61
C CYS A 44 9.70 -1.57 13.70
N ASN A 45 10.46 -1.79 12.63
CA ASN A 45 11.56 -2.75 12.61
C ASN A 45 12.69 -2.36 13.57
N VAL A 46 13.04 -1.06 13.64
CA VAL A 46 14.10 -0.56 14.53
C VAL A 46 13.76 -0.78 16.00
N CYS A 47 12.49 -0.64 16.39
CA CYS A 47 12.04 -0.90 17.77
C CYS A 47 11.70 -2.39 18.03
N GLY A 48 11.89 -3.29 17.06
CA GLY A 48 11.49 -4.70 17.21
C GLY A 48 9.98 -4.90 17.40
N GLY A 49 9.16 -4.06 16.76
CA GLY A 49 7.71 -4.08 16.92
C GLY A 49 7.10 -5.45 16.70
N ALA A 50 6.11 -5.83 17.51
CA ALA A 50 5.50 -7.16 17.51
C ALA A 50 4.87 -7.58 16.16
N GLY A 51 4.65 -6.66 15.23
CA GLY A 51 4.18 -6.93 13.87
C GLY A 51 5.28 -7.28 12.86
N ILE A 52 6.55 -7.22 13.26
CA ILE A 52 7.72 -7.55 12.44
C ILE A 52 8.26 -8.91 12.87
N CYS A 53 8.57 -9.80 11.93
CA CYS A 53 9.22 -11.09 12.20
C CYS A 53 10.75 -10.95 12.24
N GLU A 54 11.44 -12.04 12.60
CA GLU A 54 12.90 -12.14 12.56
C GLU A 54 13.51 -11.85 11.18
N HIS A 55 12.76 -12.08 10.10
CA HIS A 55 13.16 -11.77 8.72
C HIS A 55 12.99 -10.28 8.34
N GLU A 56 12.78 -9.40 9.33
CA GLU A 56 12.54 -7.95 9.17
C GLU A 56 11.33 -7.58 8.28
N ARG A 57 10.42 -8.53 8.07
CA ARG A 57 9.20 -8.37 7.28
C ARG A 57 7.98 -8.27 8.19
N GLN A 58 6.89 -7.69 7.70
CA GLN A 58 5.62 -7.75 8.44
C GLN A 58 5.19 -9.21 8.57
N ARG A 59 4.92 -9.70 9.79
CA ARG A 59 4.64 -11.12 10.08
C ARG A 59 3.58 -11.72 9.15
N HIS A 60 2.47 -11.00 8.96
CA HIS A 60 1.38 -11.48 8.11
C HIS A 60 1.73 -11.58 6.62
N GLN A 61 2.80 -10.92 6.15
CA GLN A 61 3.27 -10.97 4.77
C GLN A 61 4.52 -11.84 4.59
N CYS A 62 5.12 -12.32 5.67
CA CYS A 62 6.34 -13.12 5.62
C CYS A 62 6.02 -14.53 5.14
N LYS A 63 6.66 -14.95 4.05
CA LYS A 63 6.50 -16.30 3.49
C LYS A 63 7.12 -17.36 4.39
N GLU A 64 8.30 -17.10 4.95
CA GLU A 64 9.01 -18.04 5.84
C GLU A 64 8.24 -18.29 7.13
N CYS A 65 7.55 -17.28 7.67
CA CYS A 65 6.72 -17.43 8.87
C CYS A 65 5.29 -17.94 8.58
N GLY A 66 4.95 -18.30 7.33
CA GLY A 66 3.58 -18.71 6.97
C GLY A 66 2.53 -17.63 7.19
N GLY A 67 2.90 -16.36 6.99
CA GLY A 67 2.06 -15.20 7.26
C GLY A 67 0.67 -15.30 6.60
N SER A 68 -0.37 -14.81 7.29
CA SER A 68 -1.77 -14.98 6.88
C SER A 68 -2.13 -14.40 5.51
N ALA A 69 -1.32 -13.49 4.94
CA ALA A 69 -1.48 -12.99 3.58
C ALA A 69 -0.92 -13.94 2.51
N ILE A 70 -0.20 -14.99 2.88
CA ILE A 70 0.36 -16.00 1.99
C ILE A 70 -0.57 -17.23 2.00
N CYS A 71 -0.85 -17.79 0.83
CA CYS A 71 -1.61 -19.04 0.70
C CYS A 71 -0.66 -20.26 0.70
N GLU A 72 -1.25 -21.45 0.79
CA GLU A 72 -0.53 -22.73 0.67
C GLU A 72 0.29 -22.85 -0.63
N HIS A 73 -0.14 -22.21 -1.72
CA HIS A 73 0.62 -22.12 -2.98
C HIS A 73 1.86 -21.21 -2.90
N GLY A 74 2.17 -20.63 -1.73
CA GLY A 74 3.31 -19.73 -1.54
C GLY A 74 3.17 -18.36 -2.24
N ARG A 75 1.95 -18.02 -2.70
CA ARG A 75 1.59 -16.75 -3.35
C ARG A 75 0.85 -15.84 -2.36
N ARG A 76 0.80 -14.54 -2.61
CA ARG A 76 -0.09 -13.65 -1.85
C ARG A 76 -1.55 -14.04 -2.12
N ARG A 77 -2.34 -14.35 -1.08
CA ARG A 77 -3.75 -14.76 -1.15
C ARG A 77 -4.57 -13.85 -2.06
N TYR A 78 -4.35 -12.53 -1.96
CA TYR A 78 -5.06 -11.54 -2.77
C TYR A 78 -4.87 -11.76 -4.29
N PHE A 79 -3.71 -12.25 -4.72
CA PHE A 79 -3.37 -12.48 -6.14
C PHE A 79 -3.35 -13.97 -6.53
N CYS A 80 -3.74 -14.87 -5.63
CA CYS A 80 -3.72 -16.30 -5.90
C CYS A 80 -5.00 -16.71 -6.65
N LYS A 81 -4.86 -17.16 -7.90
CA LYS A 81 -5.99 -17.62 -8.72
C LYS A 81 -6.65 -18.86 -8.13
N GLU A 82 -5.87 -19.84 -7.67
CA GLU A 82 -6.36 -21.09 -7.08
C GLU A 82 -7.18 -20.84 -5.80
N CYS A 83 -6.83 -19.82 -5.02
CA CYS A 83 -7.59 -19.43 -3.82
C CYS A 83 -8.74 -18.44 -4.10
N GLY A 84 -9.05 -18.12 -5.36
CA GLY A 84 -10.07 -17.11 -5.69
C GLY A 84 -9.73 -15.69 -5.22
N GLY A 85 -8.44 -15.33 -5.26
CA GLY A 85 -7.92 -14.05 -4.76
C GLY A 85 -8.63 -12.84 -5.36
N LYS A 86 -9.06 -11.91 -4.49
CA LYS A 86 -9.82 -10.69 -4.86
C LYS A 86 -9.06 -9.71 -5.78
N GLY A 87 -7.77 -9.91 -6.02
CA GLY A 87 -6.95 -9.15 -6.96
C GLY A 87 -7.04 -9.66 -8.39
N ILE A 88 -7.57 -10.87 -8.61
CA ILE A 88 -7.77 -11.47 -9.93
C ILE A 88 -9.25 -11.32 -10.32
N CYS A 89 -9.53 -11.00 -11.58
CA CYS A 89 -10.89 -10.98 -12.12
C CYS A 89 -11.28 -12.35 -12.68
N GLU A 90 -12.56 -12.51 -13.04
CA GLU A 90 -13.07 -13.72 -13.71
C GLU A 90 -12.32 -14.05 -15.01
N HIS A 91 -11.81 -13.04 -15.73
CA HIS A 91 -10.96 -13.20 -16.91
C HIS A 91 -9.54 -13.74 -16.60
N GLY A 92 -9.23 -14.04 -15.34
CA GLY A 92 -7.93 -14.58 -14.91
C GLY A 92 -6.78 -13.56 -14.94
N ARG A 93 -7.08 -12.27 -15.12
CA ARG A 93 -6.10 -11.17 -15.11
C ARG A 93 -6.14 -10.44 -13.77
N GLU A 94 -5.06 -9.73 -13.41
CA GLU A 94 -5.14 -8.78 -12.29
C GLU A 94 -6.21 -7.72 -12.60
N ARG A 95 -7.12 -7.48 -11.65
CA ARG A 95 -8.26 -6.55 -11.83
C ARG A 95 -7.83 -5.17 -12.27
N ARG A 96 -6.71 -4.68 -11.75
CA ARG A 96 -6.16 -3.36 -12.11
C ARG A 96 -5.71 -3.27 -13.57
N TYR A 97 -5.40 -4.40 -14.22
CA TYR A 97 -4.92 -4.48 -15.60
C TYR A 97 -5.90 -5.23 -16.52
N CYS A 98 -7.14 -5.46 -16.07
CA CYS A 98 -8.17 -6.07 -16.90
C CYS A 98 -8.96 -4.98 -17.64
N LYS A 99 -8.87 -4.96 -18.98
CA LYS A 99 -9.61 -4.02 -19.84
C LYS A 99 -11.13 -4.21 -19.70
N GLU A 100 -11.58 -5.46 -19.74
CA GLU A 100 -13.00 -5.83 -19.64
C GLU A 100 -13.62 -5.41 -18.30
N CYS A 101 -12.82 -5.39 -17.22
CA CYS A 101 -13.28 -4.90 -15.91
C CYS A 101 -13.05 -3.39 -15.69
N GLY A 102 -12.60 -2.63 -16.69
CA GLY A 102 -12.29 -1.20 -16.52
C GLY A 102 -11.15 -0.93 -15.52
N GLY A 103 -10.13 -1.81 -15.49
CA GLY A 103 -9.03 -1.74 -14.54
C GLY A 103 -8.32 -0.38 -14.55
N LYS A 104 -8.19 0.25 -13.38
CA LYS A 104 -7.59 1.61 -13.21
C LYS A 104 -6.14 1.73 -13.68
N GLY A 105 -5.43 0.60 -13.82
CA GLY A 105 -4.07 0.52 -14.34
C GLY A 105 -3.99 0.66 -15.85
N ILE A 106 -5.12 0.68 -16.56
CA ILE A 106 -5.20 0.95 -18.00
C ILE A 106 -5.71 2.38 -18.20
N CYS A 107 -5.13 3.10 -19.16
CA CYS A 107 -5.61 4.43 -19.56
C CYS A 107 -6.66 4.33 -20.68
N GLU A 108 -7.27 5.46 -21.02
CA GLU A 108 -8.25 5.56 -22.12
C GLU A 108 -7.70 5.12 -23.47
N HIS A 109 -6.38 5.26 -23.68
CA HIS A 109 -5.67 4.76 -24.87
C HIS A 109 -5.51 3.22 -24.89
N GLY A 110 -6.05 2.50 -23.91
CA GLY A 110 -5.95 1.03 -23.82
C GLY A 110 -4.55 0.49 -23.50
N ARG A 111 -3.63 1.36 -23.04
CA ARG A 111 -2.26 1.02 -22.61
C ARG A 111 -2.17 0.98 -21.09
N GLU A 112 -1.18 0.26 -20.53
CA GLU A 112 -0.86 0.39 -19.11
C GLU A 112 -0.51 1.85 -18.79
N ARG A 113 -1.22 2.46 -17.84
CA ARG A 113 -1.17 3.89 -17.57
C ARG A 113 0.25 4.39 -17.29
N TYR A 114 1.05 3.61 -16.54
CA TYR A 114 2.43 3.98 -16.23
C TYR A 114 3.39 3.86 -17.43
N LYS A 115 3.02 3.13 -18.49
CA LYS A 115 3.78 3.04 -19.75
C LYS A 115 3.22 3.95 -20.85
N CYS A 116 2.11 4.65 -20.60
CA CYS A 116 1.46 5.46 -21.61
C CYS A 116 2.14 6.82 -21.73
N LYS A 117 2.75 7.09 -22.89
CA LYS A 117 3.40 8.38 -23.20
C LYS A 117 2.42 9.55 -23.17
N GLU A 118 1.24 9.38 -23.75
CA GLU A 118 0.19 10.41 -23.81
C GLU A 118 -0.31 10.79 -22.40
N CYS A 119 -0.32 9.83 -21.46
CA CYS A 119 -0.70 10.09 -20.08
C CYS A 119 0.46 10.53 -19.17
N GLY A 120 1.67 10.75 -19.72
CA GLY A 120 2.85 11.05 -18.92
C GLY A 120 3.20 9.94 -17.92
N GLY A 121 3.02 8.67 -18.33
CA GLY A 121 3.21 7.51 -17.47
C GLY A 121 4.61 7.48 -16.82
N SER A 122 4.69 7.04 -15.57
CA SER A 122 5.92 7.10 -14.77
C SER A 122 7.10 6.27 -15.28
N ALA A 123 6.90 5.38 -16.26
CA ALA A 123 7.98 4.67 -16.95
C ALA A 123 8.51 5.41 -18.17
N ILE A 124 7.91 6.54 -18.55
CA ILE A 124 8.34 7.39 -19.65
C ILE A 124 9.24 8.48 -19.08
N CYS A 125 10.42 8.67 -19.68
CA CYS A 125 11.32 9.75 -19.32
C CYS A 125 10.92 11.07 -20.00
N GLU A 126 11.59 12.15 -19.63
CA GLU A 126 11.42 13.47 -20.25
C GLU A 126 11.68 13.46 -21.76
N HIS A 127 12.57 12.59 -22.25
CA HIS A 127 12.83 12.37 -23.69
C HIS A 127 11.71 11.62 -24.42
N GLY A 128 10.61 11.27 -23.73
CA GLY A 128 9.45 10.60 -24.32
C GLY A 128 9.71 9.14 -24.74
N ARG A 129 10.75 8.51 -24.16
CA ARG A 129 11.10 7.08 -24.30
C ARG A 129 10.84 6.35 -22.99
N GLN A 130 10.77 5.02 -23.01
CA GLN A 130 10.74 4.26 -21.76
C GLN A 130 12.10 4.40 -21.04
N GLN A 131 12.09 4.69 -19.75
CA GLN A 131 13.28 5.01 -18.96
C GLN A 131 14.39 3.97 -19.10
N TYR A 132 14.03 2.69 -19.04
CA TYR A 132 15.00 1.58 -19.12
C TYR A 132 15.59 1.36 -20.52
N HIS A 133 15.00 1.93 -21.58
CA HIS A 133 15.53 1.93 -22.95
C HIS A 133 16.14 3.29 -23.35
N CYS A 134 16.13 4.27 -22.44
CA CYS A 134 16.62 5.60 -22.75
C CYS A 134 18.10 5.69 -22.38
N LYS A 135 18.99 5.63 -23.38
CA LYS A 135 20.45 5.78 -23.19
C LYS A 135 20.83 7.06 -22.44
N GLU A 136 20.13 8.17 -22.73
CA GLU A 136 20.32 9.46 -22.06
C GLU A 136 19.96 9.44 -20.57
N CYS A 137 19.08 8.51 -20.15
CA CYS A 137 18.72 8.27 -18.75
C CYS A 137 19.50 7.11 -18.11
N GLY A 138 20.54 6.57 -18.77
CA GLY A 138 21.29 5.41 -18.29
C GLY A 138 20.56 4.07 -18.45
N GLY A 139 19.54 4.02 -19.31
CA GLY A 139 18.91 2.77 -19.76
C GLY A 139 19.83 1.97 -20.69
N SER A 140 19.55 0.67 -20.80
CA SER A 140 20.27 -0.28 -21.67
C SER A 140 20.04 0.01 -23.16
#